data_AF-A0A7J4DSU2-F1
#
_entry.id   AF-A0A7J4DSU2-F1
#
_cell.length_a   1.000
_cell.length_b   1.000
_cell.length_c   1.000
_cell.angle_alpha   90.00
_cell.angle_beta   90.00
_cell.angle_gamma   90.00
#
_symmetry.space_group_name_H-M   'P 1'
#
loop_
_entity.id
_entity.type
_entity.pdbx_description
1 polymer ?
#
loop_
_entity_poly.entity_id
_entity_poly.type
_entity_poly.pdbx_seq_one_letter_code
_entity_poly.pdbx_strand_id
1 'polypeptide(L)'
;RARSPRKLIKPGDIIIFYVKVKGSRYLGGKFVGAFKVVSNWYRESKPLWPSEVREGKVEYPWRIKLKPIKLGIADFKELISKLVFVEKKEKVHIYFAGTLANFGRPIPERDARIIIENLK
;
A
#
# COMPACT_ATOMS: atom_id res chain seq x y z
N ARG A 1 -7.89 16.80 -10.99
CA ARG A 1 -8.63 15.92 -10.03
C ARG A 1 -7.82 14.64 -9.81
N ALA A 2 -7.56 14.24 -8.55
CA ALA A 2 -6.93 12.95 -8.28
C ALA A 2 -7.78 11.81 -8.87
N ARG A 3 -7.14 10.83 -9.53
CA ARG A 3 -7.84 9.68 -10.12
C ARG A 3 -8.43 8.81 -8.99
N SER A 4 -9.68 8.38 -9.13
CA SER A 4 -10.34 7.55 -8.12
C SER A 4 -9.63 6.19 -8.05
N PRO A 5 -9.25 5.68 -6.86
CA PRO A 5 -8.64 4.36 -6.71
C PRO A 5 -9.47 3.24 -7.34
N ARG A 6 -10.80 3.40 -7.32
CA ARG A 6 -11.77 2.48 -7.94
C ARG A 6 -11.62 2.30 -9.45
N LYS A 7 -11.03 3.28 -10.15
CA LYS A 7 -10.76 3.22 -11.59
C LYS A 7 -9.35 2.70 -11.90
N LEU A 8 -8.47 2.72 -10.92
CA LEU A 8 -7.05 2.40 -11.08
C LEU A 8 -6.73 0.96 -10.72
N ILE A 9 -7.33 0.45 -9.63
CA ILE A 9 -7.07 -0.91 -9.14
C ILE A 9 -8.07 -1.89 -9.77
N LYS A 10 -7.56 -2.98 -10.33
CA LYS A 10 -8.31 -4.06 -10.97
C LYS A 10 -7.89 -5.45 -10.43
N PRO A 11 -8.74 -6.48 -10.57
CA PRO A 11 -8.32 -7.86 -10.32
C PRO A 11 -7.05 -8.21 -11.13
N GLY A 12 -6.10 -8.86 -10.48
CA GLY A 12 -4.80 -9.19 -11.06
C GLY A 12 -3.67 -8.25 -10.64
N ASP A 13 -3.97 -7.02 -10.24
CA ASP A 13 -2.96 -6.06 -9.76
C ASP A 13 -2.27 -6.57 -8.48
N ILE A 14 -1.04 -6.11 -8.27
CA ILE A 14 -0.26 -6.36 -7.06
C ILE A 14 -0.20 -5.08 -6.23
N ILE A 15 -0.58 -5.19 -4.96
CA ILE A 15 -0.52 -4.11 -3.98
C ILE A 15 0.54 -4.46 -2.95
N ILE A 16 1.50 -3.55 -2.76
CA ILE A 16 2.51 -3.63 -1.71
C ILE A 16 2.13 -2.63 -0.63
N PHE A 17 2.02 -3.11 0.62
CA PHE A 17 1.69 -2.24 1.76
C PHE A 17 2.95 -1.65 2.37
N TYR A 18 2.91 -0.34 2.58
CA TYR A 18 3.92 0.44 3.27
C TYR A 18 3.30 1.13 4.49
N VAL A 19 3.96 1.02 5.63
CA VAL A 19 3.51 1.68 6.87
C VAL A 19 4.25 2.99 7.03
N LYS A 20 3.51 4.10 7.10
CA LYS A 20 4.08 5.44 7.31
C LYS A 20 4.77 5.51 8.67
N VAL A 21 5.86 6.28 8.74
CA VAL A 21 6.62 6.51 9.98
C VAL A 21 5.73 7.12 11.07
N LYS A 22 4.87 8.07 10.69
CA LYS A 22 3.95 8.72 11.63
C LYS A 22 2.92 7.70 12.16
N GLY A 23 2.91 7.50 13.48
CA GLY A 23 1.94 6.63 14.15
C GLY A 23 2.36 5.16 14.27
N SER A 24 3.58 4.79 13.85
CA SER A 24 4.09 3.42 14.02
C SER A 24 5.56 3.42 14.41
N ARG A 25 5.87 2.97 15.64
CA ARG A 25 7.26 2.85 16.14
C ARG A 25 8.02 1.70 15.48
N TYR A 26 7.38 0.55 15.32
CA TYR A 26 8.05 -0.68 14.88
C TYR A 26 8.02 -0.86 13.36
N LEU A 27 6.85 -0.69 12.74
CA LEU A 27 6.65 -0.90 11.30
C LEU A 27 6.79 0.39 10.49
N GLY A 28 6.88 1.55 11.13
CA GLY A 28 7.05 2.83 10.46
C GLY A 28 8.26 2.82 9.53
N GLY A 29 8.04 3.22 8.28
CA GLY A 29 9.09 3.22 7.25
C GLY A 29 9.35 1.86 6.61
N LYS A 30 8.47 0.87 6.79
CA LYS A 30 8.70 -0.49 6.28
C LYS A 30 7.59 -0.95 5.34
N PHE A 31 7.96 -1.78 4.38
CA PHE A 31 7.02 -2.61 3.63
C PHE A 31 6.66 -3.83 4.46
N VAL A 32 5.38 -4.20 4.49
CA VAL A 32 4.86 -5.23 5.42
C VAL A 32 4.20 -6.42 4.71
N GLY A 33 4.13 -6.37 3.38
CA GLY A 33 3.57 -7.46 2.60
C GLY A 33 3.16 -7.04 1.19
N ALA A 34 3.05 -8.04 0.32
CA ALA A 34 2.56 -7.91 -1.03
C ALA A 34 1.36 -8.83 -1.24
N PHE A 35 0.34 -8.32 -1.94
CA PHE A 35 -0.95 -8.96 -2.10
C PHE A 35 -1.44 -8.84 -3.53
N LYS A 36 -2.09 -9.90 -4.02
CA LYS A 36 -2.77 -9.91 -5.31
C LYS A 36 -4.23 -9.49 -5.10
N VAL A 37 -4.73 -8.61 -5.96
CA VAL A 37 -6.15 -8.25 -6.00
C VAL A 37 -6.93 -9.38 -6.66
N VAL A 38 -7.94 -9.92 -5.96
CA VAL A 38 -8.71 -11.09 -6.42
C VAL A 38 -10.21 -10.80 -6.59
N SER A 39 -10.65 -9.56 -6.40
CA SER A 39 -12.03 -9.17 -6.68
C SER A 39 -12.12 -7.77 -7.29
N ASN A 40 -13.26 -7.50 -7.94
CA ASN A 40 -13.69 -6.15 -8.24
C ASN A 40 -13.97 -5.37 -6.94
N TRP A 41 -14.04 -4.04 -7.06
CA TRP A 41 -14.50 -3.19 -5.98
C TRP A 41 -15.94 -3.51 -5.61
N TYR A 42 -16.21 -3.65 -4.32
CA TYR A 42 -17.55 -3.84 -3.78
C TYR A 42 -17.77 -2.88 -2.61
N ARG A 43 -19.04 -2.63 -2.29
CA ARG A 43 -19.44 -1.80 -1.16
C ARG A 43 -19.85 -2.70 -0.01
N GLU A 44 -19.37 -2.39 1.19
CA GLU A 44 -19.67 -3.11 2.43
C GLU A 44 -19.99 -2.10 3.55
N SER A 45 -21.02 -2.39 4.33
CA SER A 45 -21.49 -1.54 5.44
C SER A 45 -21.22 -2.15 6.81
N LYS A 46 -20.55 -3.31 6.88
CA LYS A 46 -20.07 -3.87 8.13
C LYS A 46 -18.77 -3.19 8.61
N PRO A 47 -18.72 -2.62 9.83
CA PRO A 47 -17.49 -2.11 10.44
C PRO A 47 -16.38 -3.16 10.44
N LEU A 48 -15.17 -2.75 10.05
CA LEU A 48 -14.00 -3.63 9.99
C LEU A 48 -12.84 -3.09 10.83
N TRP A 49 -12.58 -1.79 10.75
CA TRP A 49 -11.45 -1.19 11.46
C TRP A 49 -11.77 -0.95 12.94
N PRO A 50 -10.78 -0.99 13.84
CA PRO A 50 -11.00 -0.73 15.26
C PRO A 50 -11.69 0.61 15.57
N SER A 51 -11.45 1.65 14.75
CA SER A 51 -12.18 2.92 14.84
C SER A 51 -13.64 2.76 14.44
N GLU A 52 -13.90 2.17 13.28
CA GLU A 52 -15.27 1.93 12.78
C GLU A 52 -16.11 1.09 13.75
N VAL A 53 -15.52 0.06 14.37
CA VAL A 53 -16.20 -0.80 15.36
C VAL A 53 -16.55 -0.01 16.61
N ARG A 54 -15.64 0.83 17.10
CA ARG A 54 -15.85 1.66 18.29
C ARG A 54 -16.92 2.73 18.08
N GLU A 55 -16.95 3.32 16.88
CA GLU A 55 -17.86 4.40 16.53
C GLU A 55 -19.19 3.92 15.92
N GLY A 56 -19.30 2.63 15.58
CA GLY A 56 -20.47 2.07 14.89
C GLY A 56 -20.67 2.63 13.48
N LYS A 57 -19.65 3.25 12.88
CA LYS A 57 -19.73 3.98 11.61
C LYS A 57 -18.68 3.47 10.64
N VAL A 58 -19.10 3.11 9.43
CA VAL A 58 -18.17 2.71 8.36
C VAL A 58 -17.58 3.94 7.69
N GLU A 59 -16.26 4.08 7.77
CA GLU A 59 -15.46 5.13 7.15
C GLU A 59 -15.03 4.72 5.73
N TYR A 60 -14.69 3.43 5.53
CA TYR A 60 -14.14 2.91 4.28
C TYR A 60 -15.04 1.80 3.69
N PRO A 61 -16.18 2.18 3.08
CA PRO A 61 -17.17 1.20 2.59
C PRO A 61 -16.75 0.53 1.29
N TRP A 62 -15.83 1.12 0.51
CA TRP A 62 -15.35 0.56 -0.75
C TRP A 62 -14.15 -0.34 -0.50
N ARG A 63 -14.29 -1.63 -0.79
CA ARG A 63 -13.31 -2.67 -0.48
C ARG A 63 -12.98 -3.53 -1.69
N ILE A 64 -11.85 -4.20 -1.62
CA ILE A 64 -11.38 -5.23 -2.57
C ILE A 64 -10.89 -6.43 -1.76
N LYS A 65 -11.06 -7.63 -2.30
CA LYS A 65 -10.48 -8.85 -1.73
C LYS A 65 -9.04 -8.98 -2.19
N LEU A 66 -8.18 -9.33 -1.24
CA LEU A 66 -6.74 -9.49 -1.44
C LEU A 66 -6.33 -10.91 -1.08
N LYS A 67 -5.39 -11.48 -1.83
CA LYS A 67 -4.72 -12.74 -1.50
C LYS A 67 -3.25 -12.46 -1.21
N PRO A 68 -2.67 -12.87 -0.07
CA PRO A 68 -1.26 -12.66 0.20
C PRO A 68 -0.40 -13.37 -0.84
N ILE A 69 0.58 -12.64 -1.39
CA ILE A 69 1.65 -13.20 -2.22
C ILE A 69 2.84 -13.52 -1.33
N LYS A 70 3.24 -12.55 -0.50
CA LYS A 70 4.32 -12.68 0.47
C LYS A 70 4.10 -11.73 1.63
N LEU A 71 4.22 -12.25 2.85
CA LEU A 71 4.22 -11.47 4.08
C LEU A 71 5.65 -11.43 4.62
N GLY A 72 5.98 -10.34 5.30
CA GLY A 72 7.32 -10.11 5.84
C GLY A 72 7.56 -8.62 5.99
N ILE A 73 8.74 -8.28 6.48
CA ILE A 73 9.15 -6.91 6.74
C ILE A 73 10.36 -6.59 5.86
N ALA A 74 10.31 -5.46 5.17
CA ALA A 74 11.46 -4.92 4.45
C ALA A 74 11.62 -3.44 4.79
N ASP A 75 12.81 -3.04 5.24
CA ASP A 75 13.08 -1.64 5.60
C ASP A 75 13.26 -0.80 4.34
N PHE A 76 12.48 0.28 4.21
CA PHE A 76 12.60 1.19 3.06
C PHE A 76 13.98 1.85 2.98
N LYS A 77 14.62 2.13 4.13
CA LYS A 77 15.95 2.77 4.16
C LYS A 77 17.02 1.90 3.51
N GLU A 78 16.90 0.59 3.61
CA GLU A 78 17.83 -0.36 2.98
C GLU A 78 17.59 -0.48 1.47
N LEU A 79 16.36 -0.25 1.02
CA LEU A 79 15.96 -0.42 -0.38
C LEU A 79 16.00 0.86 -1.21
N ILE A 80 15.93 2.04 -0.59
CA ILE A 80 15.82 3.34 -1.29
C ILE A 80 16.88 3.56 -2.37
N SER A 81 18.10 3.04 -2.18
CA SER A 81 19.18 3.16 -3.17
C SER A 81 18.91 2.37 -4.46
N LYS A 82 18.08 1.33 -4.40
CA LYS A 82 17.75 0.40 -5.48
C LYS A 82 16.41 0.71 -6.17
N LEU A 83 15.53 1.47 -5.51
CA LEU A 83 14.18 1.78 -5.99
C LEU A 83 14.18 2.99 -6.90
N VAL A 84 13.86 2.79 -8.19
CA VAL A 84 13.92 3.86 -9.19
C VAL A 84 12.67 4.75 -9.20
N PHE A 85 11.54 4.28 -8.67
CA PHE A 85 10.32 5.09 -8.56
C PHE A 85 10.47 6.29 -7.62
N VAL A 86 11.47 6.26 -6.73
CA VAL A 86 11.81 7.36 -5.82
C VAL A 86 12.90 8.22 -6.46
N GLU A 87 12.48 9.12 -7.36
CA GLU A 87 13.42 9.96 -8.12
C GLU A 87 14.14 10.98 -7.20
N LYS A 88 13.40 11.57 -6.23
CA LYS A 88 13.93 12.58 -5.30
C LYS A 88 14.12 12.02 -3.90
N LYS A 89 15.33 11.53 -3.59
CA LYS A 89 15.71 10.96 -2.28
C LYS A 89 15.60 11.95 -1.12
N GLU A 90 15.75 13.24 -1.39
CA GLU A 90 15.55 14.35 -0.42
C GLU A 90 14.08 14.49 0.02
N LYS A 91 13.13 14.05 -0.82
CA LYS A 91 11.69 14.28 -0.63
C LYS A 91 10.87 12.99 -0.66
N VAL A 92 11.41 11.89 -0.11
CA VAL A 92 10.77 10.56 -0.10
C VAL A 92 9.29 10.55 0.35
N HIS A 93 8.94 11.40 1.32
CA HIS A 93 7.61 11.44 1.92
C HIS A 93 6.50 11.74 0.91
N ILE A 94 6.79 12.48 -0.18
CA ILE A 94 5.80 12.79 -1.21
C ILE A 94 5.38 11.55 -2.00
N TYR A 95 6.30 10.58 -2.18
CA TYR A 95 6.04 9.34 -2.90
C TYR A 95 5.18 8.36 -2.09
N PHE A 96 4.99 8.57 -0.80
CA PHE A 96 4.12 7.73 0.04
C PHE A 96 2.87 8.48 0.54
N ALA A 97 2.61 9.68 0.03
CA ALA A 97 1.45 10.47 0.39
C ALA A 97 0.16 9.95 -0.29
N GLY A 98 -0.99 10.20 0.34
CA GLY A 98 -2.31 9.82 -0.18
C GLY A 98 -2.71 8.36 0.05
N THR A 99 -3.86 7.97 -0.53
CA THR A 99 -4.43 6.61 -0.48
C THR A 99 -3.72 5.65 -1.41
N LEU A 100 -3.29 6.14 -2.58
CA LEU A 100 -2.40 5.42 -3.49
C LEU A 100 -1.07 6.16 -3.51
N ALA A 101 -0.04 5.49 -3.02
CA ALA A 101 1.33 5.98 -3.07
C ALA A 101 1.75 6.25 -4.52
N ASN A 102 2.91 6.87 -4.67
CA ASN A 102 3.52 7.24 -5.94
C ASN A 102 2.58 8.08 -6.83
N PHE A 103 1.83 9.01 -6.22
CA PHE A 103 0.88 9.88 -6.92
C PHE A 103 -0.23 9.11 -7.67
N GLY A 104 -0.56 7.89 -7.22
CA GLY A 104 -1.49 6.99 -7.90
C GLY A 104 -0.95 6.37 -9.19
N ARG A 105 0.37 6.42 -9.41
CA ARG A 105 1.05 5.72 -10.50
C ARG A 105 1.56 4.35 -10.02
N PRO A 106 1.52 3.31 -10.86
CA PRO A 106 2.18 2.06 -10.54
C PRO A 106 3.69 2.29 -10.38
N ILE A 107 4.34 1.45 -9.58
CA ILE A 107 5.80 1.38 -9.53
C ILE A 107 6.31 0.44 -10.65
N PRO A 108 7.54 0.60 -11.12
CA PRO A 108 8.15 -0.33 -12.07
C PRO A 108 8.16 -1.76 -11.53
N GLU A 109 7.99 -2.75 -12.41
CA GLU A 109 7.97 -4.17 -12.03
C GLU A 109 9.25 -4.59 -11.30
N ARG A 110 10.40 -4.06 -11.75
CA ARG A 110 11.70 -4.27 -11.10
C ARG A 110 11.70 -3.83 -9.64
N ASP A 111 11.14 -2.67 -9.34
CA ASP A 111 11.06 -2.14 -7.97
C ASP A 111 10.12 -2.99 -7.12
N ALA A 112 8.98 -3.38 -7.67
CA ALA A 112 8.05 -4.29 -7.00
C ALA A 112 8.74 -5.62 -6.65
N ARG A 113 9.50 -6.20 -7.59
CA ARG A 113 10.25 -7.44 -7.39
C ARG A 113 11.30 -7.31 -6.29
N ILE A 114 12.10 -6.24 -6.30
CA ILE A 114 13.09 -5.95 -5.26
C ILE A 114 12.42 -5.89 -3.89
N ILE A 115 11.29 -5.20 -3.76
CA ILE A 115 10.58 -5.10 -2.48
C ILE A 115 10.09 -6.49 -2.04
N ILE A 116 9.43 -7.24 -2.91
CA ILE A 116 8.85 -8.55 -2.60
C ILE A 116 9.95 -9.55 -2.19
N GLU A 117 11.07 -9.60 -2.91
CA GLU A 117 12.19 -10.48 -2.60
C GLU A 117 12.78 -10.18 -1.21
N ASN A 118 12.81 -8.91 -0.81
CA ASN A 118 13.37 -8.48 0.48
C ASN A 118 12.39 -8.54 1.65
N LEU A 119 11.11 -8.90 1.44
CA LEU A 119 10.21 -9.22 2.55
C LEU A 119 10.72 -10.48 3.27
N LYS A 120 11.08 -10.36 4.55
CA LYS A 120 11.59 -11.45 5.40
C LYS A 120 10.86 -11.51 6.74
#